data_AF-A0AAV3UXG1-F1
#
_entry.id   AF-A0AAV3UXG1-F1
#
_cell.length_a   1.000
_cell.length_b   1.000
_cell.length_c   1.000
_cell.angle_alpha   90.00
_cell.angle_beta   90.00
_cell.angle_gamma   90.00
#
_symmetry.space_group_name_H-M   'P 1'
#
loop_
_entity.id
_entity.type
_entity.pdbx_description
1 polymer ?
#
loop_
_entity_poly.entity_id
_entity_poly.type
_entity_poly.pdbx_seq_one_letter_code
_entity_poly.pdbx_strand_id
1 'polypeptide(L)'
;MLLSFFTVAQEESEEDALARMQAQLNGEVMSRPFLAERPKEVDNYIESMLKKNVKPPEYQGTYWRRGYTCRDLLRYDWTQYRNCRYYHRYYGRYYY
;
A
#
# COMPACT_ATOMS: atom_id res chain seq x y z
N MET A 1 -45.87 35.21 -25.36
CA MET A 1 -44.50 34.68 -25.52
C MET A 1 -44.21 33.77 -24.34
N LEU A 2 -44.30 32.46 -24.51
CA LEU A 2 -43.98 31.46 -23.49
C LEU A 2 -42.75 30.68 -23.99
N LEU A 3 -41.57 31.05 -23.51
CA LEU A 3 -40.32 30.34 -23.77
C LEU A 3 -40.28 29.12 -22.84
N SER A 4 -40.59 27.94 -23.38
CA SER A 4 -40.41 26.67 -22.69
C SER A 4 -38.93 26.29 -22.71
N PHE A 5 -38.29 26.35 -21.54
CA PHE A 5 -36.94 25.83 -21.34
C PHE A 5 -37.01 24.30 -21.24
N PHE A 6 -36.70 23.61 -22.33
CA PHE A 6 -36.42 22.17 -22.28
C PHE A 6 -35.06 21.97 -21.61
N THR A 7 -35.08 21.59 -20.34
CA THR A 7 -33.93 20.97 -19.67
C THR A 7 -33.70 19.60 -20.30
N VAL A 8 -32.69 19.49 -21.16
CA VAL A 8 -32.18 18.21 -21.66
C VAL A 8 -31.46 17.54 -20.49
N ALA A 9 -32.06 16.52 -19.89
CA ALA A 9 -31.34 15.58 -19.05
C ALA A 9 -30.47 14.71 -19.98
N GLN A 10 -29.15 14.84 -19.89
CA GLN A 10 -28.21 14.00 -20.63
C GLN A 10 -28.29 12.58 -20.05
N GLU A 11 -28.87 11.66 -20.82
CA GLU A 11 -28.81 10.23 -20.51
C GLU A 11 -27.37 9.78 -20.75
N GLU A 12 -26.71 9.33 -19.69
CA GLU A 12 -25.32 8.90 -19.76
C GLU A 12 -25.24 7.57 -20.49
N SER A 13 -24.38 7.49 -21.50
CA SER A 13 -24.16 6.23 -22.21
C SER A 13 -23.37 5.25 -21.33
N GLU A 14 -23.56 3.95 -21.56
CA GLU A 14 -22.75 2.91 -20.90
C GLU A 14 -21.24 3.13 -21.15
N GLU A 15 -20.88 3.66 -22.33
CA GLU A 15 -19.51 4.00 -22.69
C GLU A 15 -18.95 5.13 -21.81
N ASP A 16 -19.72 6.20 -21.59
CA ASP A 16 -19.33 7.30 -20.70
C ASP A 16 -19.17 6.82 -19.25
N ALA A 17 -20.05 5.93 -18.79
CA ALA A 17 -19.96 5.33 -17.47
C ALA A 17 -18.69 4.49 -17.31
N LEU A 18 -18.38 3.64 -18.30
CA LEU A 18 -17.15 2.85 -18.33
C LEU A 18 -15.89 3.74 -18.37
N ALA A 19 -15.89 4.80 -19.17
CA ALA A 19 -14.77 5.73 -19.28
C ALA A 19 -14.49 6.46 -17.96
N ARG A 20 -15.55 6.92 -17.26
CA ARG A 20 -15.41 7.54 -15.93
C ARG A 20 -14.89 6.57 -14.89
N MET A 21 -15.40 5.33 -14.87
CA MET A 21 -14.89 4.28 -13.99
C MET A 21 -13.41 3.98 -14.27
N GLN A 22 -13.01 3.89 -15.54
CA GLN A 22 -11.61 3.67 -15.91
C GLN A 22 -10.72 4.83 -15.44
N ALA A 23 -11.16 6.07 -15.62
CA ALA A 23 -10.41 7.25 -15.18
C ALA A 23 -10.24 7.27 -13.65
N GLN A 24 -11.29 6.92 -12.91
CA GLN A 24 -11.22 6.80 -11.45
C GLN A 24 -10.24 5.71 -11.01
N LEU A 25 -10.35 4.51 -11.56
CA LEU A 25 -9.45 3.39 -11.24
C LEU A 25 -8.00 3.72 -11.59
N ASN A 26 -7.77 4.39 -12.71
CA ASN A 26 -6.44 4.88 -13.08
C ASN A 26 -5.92 5.91 -12.07
N GLY A 27 -6.76 6.86 -11.65
CA GLY A 27 -6.40 7.84 -10.62
C GLY A 27 -6.06 7.18 -9.28
N GLU A 28 -6.83 6.19 -8.86
CA GLU A 28 -6.56 5.40 -7.66
C GLU A 28 -5.24 4.64 -7.77
N VAL A 29 -4.94 4.01 -8.91
CA VAL A 29 -3.68 3.30 -9.14
C VAL A 29 -2.49 4.26 -9.11
N MET A 30 -2.59 5.41 -9.78
CA MET A 30 -1.51 6.40 -9.90
C MET A 30 -1.27 7.17 -8.59
N SER A 31 -2.28 7.32 -7.74
CA SER A 31 -2.15 7.97 -6.42
C SER A 31 -1.41 7.12 -5.39
N ARG A 32 -1.24 5.82 -5.64
CA ARG A 32 -0.55 4.92 -4.71
C ARG A 32 0.96 5.08 -4.84
N PRO A 33 1.71 5.20 -3.72
CA PRO A 33 3.16 5.28 -3.78
C PRO A 33 3.74 3.98 -4.34
N PHE A 34 4.58 4.10 -5.38
CA PHE A 34 5.36 2.97 -5.89
C PHE A 34 6.53 2.71 -4.93
N LEU A 35 6.28 1.88 -3.92
CA LEU A 35 7.29 1.47 -2.96
C LEU A 35 8.12 0.31 -3.54
N ALA A 36 9.17 0.67 -4.27
CA ALA A 36 10.18 -0.28 -4.70
C ALA A 36 10.97 -0.83 -3.50
N GLU A 37 11.26 -2.12 -3.52
CA GLU A 37 12.15 -2.70 -2.52
C GLU A 37 13.57 -2.11 -2.68
N ARG A 38 14.19 -1.76 -1.54
CA ARG A 38 15.57 -1.29 -1.46
C ARG A 38 16.40 -2.27 -0.60
N PRO A 39 16.83 -3.42 -1.16
CA PRO A 39 17.39 -4.53 -0.37
C PRO A 39 18.61 -4.12 0.45
N LYS A 40 19.56 -3.40 -0.16
CA LYS A 40 20.80 -2.95 0.52
C LYS A 40 20.51 -2.07 1.74
N GLU A 41 19.53 -1.17 1.65
CA GLU A 41 19.15 -0.32 2.79
C GLU A 41 18.55 -1.13 3.94
N VAL A 42 17.72 -2.13 3.60
CA VAL A 42 17.11 -3.03 4.57
C VAL A 42 18.17 -3.88 5.26
N ASP A 43 19.10 -4.45 4.49
CA ASP A 43 20.19 -5.27 5.02
C ASP A 43 21.10 -4.47 5.94
N ASN A 44 21.52 -3.26 5.51
CA ASN A 44 22.31 -2.35 6.35
C ASN A 44 21.61 -2.00 7.67
N TYR A 45 20.29 -1.74 7.62
CA TYR A 45 19.51 -1.50 8.83
C TYR A 45 19.52 -2.72 9.75
N ILE A 46 19.23 -3.90 9.22
CA ILE A 46 19.18 -5.16 9.98
C ILE A 46 20.54 -5.43 10.64
N GLU A 47 21.64 -5.34 9.90
CA GLU A 47 22.99 -5.53 10.42
C GLU A 47 23.31 -4.55 11.54
N SER A 48 22.93 -3.27 11.38
CA SER A 48 23.17 -2.25 12.41
C SER A 48 22.41 -2.54 13.71
N MET A 49 21.19 -3.08 13.62
CA MET A 49 20.34 -3.38 14.78
C MET A 49 20.79 -4.66 15.48
N LEU A 50 21.18 -5.68 14.70
CA LEU A 50 21.78 -6.92 15.21
C LEU A 50 23.09 -6.64 15.94
N LYS A 51 23.98 -5.81 15.35
CA LYS A 51 25.24 -5.42 15.99
C LYS A 51 25.04 -4.70 17.32
N LYS A 52 23.93 -3.96 17.47
CA LYS A 52 23.55 -3.27 18.70
C LYS A 52 22.83 -4.16 19.71
N ASN A 53 22.61 -5.44 19.40
CA ASN A 53 21.82 -6.37 20.22
C ASN A 53 20.44 -5.83 20.61
N VAL A 54 19.83 -5.02 19.74
CA VAL A 54 18.47 -4.56 19.95
C VAL A 54 17.54 -5.75 19.68
N LYS A 55 16.47 -5.88 20.47
CA LYS A 55 15.42 -6.86 20.23
C LYS A 55 14.34 -6.19 19.36
N PRO A 56 13.95 -6.76 18.20
CA PRO A 56 12.87 -6.18 17.42
C PRO A 56 11.55 -6.24 18.22
N PRO A 57 10.80 -5.13 18.27
CA PRO A 57 9.49 -5.12 18.92
C PRO A 57 8.50 -5.99 18.14
N GLU A 58 7.47 -6.46 18.84
CA GLU A 58 6.30 -7.05 18.20
C GLU A 58 5.58 -6.00 17.31
N TYR A 59 4.76 -6.47 16.38
CA TYR A 59 4.07 -5.59 15.46
C TYR A 59 3.04 -4.70 16.18
N GLN A 60 3.06 -3.40 15.87
CA GLN A 60 2.16 -2.40 16.47
C GLN A 60 1.33 -1.64 15.41
N GLY A 61 1.31 -2.10 14.16
CA GLY A 61 0.56 -1.46 13.08
C GLY A 61 -0.84 -2.07 12.85
N THR A 62 -1.51 -1.64 11.78
CA THR A 62 -2.86 -2.09 11.40
C THR A 62 -2.91 -2.89 10.09
N TYR A 63 -1.79 -3.01 9.36
CA TYR A 63 -1.75 -3.62 8.04
C TYR A 63 -1.44 -5.13 8.05
N TRP A 64 -0.83 -5.65 9.12
CA TRP A 64 -0.53 -7.07 9.22
C TRP A 64 -1.79 -7.93 9.28
N ARG A 65 -1.78 -9.07 8.58
CA ARG A 65 -2.85 -10.06 8.61
C ARG A 65 -2.26 -11.46 8.67
N ARG A 66 -3.03 -12.40 9.22
CA ARG A 66 -2.64 -13.81 9.26
C ARG A 66 -2.37 -14.32 7.83
N GLY A 67 -1.21 -14.96 7.64
CA GLY A 67 -0.75 -15.46 6.34
C GLY A 67 0.10 -14.47 5.54
N TYR A 68 0.28 -13.23 6.01
CA TYR A 68 1.16 -12.27 5.36
C TYR A 68 2.64 -12.64 5.51
N THR A 69 3.40 -12.22 4.52
CA THR A 69 4.86 -12.12 4.56
C THR A 69 5.26 -10.65 4.72
N CYS A 70 6.54 -10.39 5.01
CA CYS A 70 7.01 -9.00 5.08
C CYS A 70 6.75 -8.21 3.80
N ARG A 71 6.85 -8.85 2.63
CA ARG A 71 6.59 -8.20 1.33
C ARG A 71 5.18 -7.63 1.23
N ASP A 72 4.20 -8.20 1.92
CA ASP A 72 2.84 -7.70 1.92
C ASP A 72 2.72 -6.33 2.59
N LEU A 73 3.59 -6.01 3.54
CA LEU A 73 3.65 -4.69 4.18
C LEU A 73 4.26 -3.61 3.28
N LEU A 74 5.05 -4.00 2.27
CA LEU A 74 5.72 -3.06 1.36
C LEU A 74 4.74 -2.15 0.63
N ARG A 75 3.52 -2.64 0.35
CA ARG A 75 2.48 -1.88 -0.35
C ARG A 75 1.82 -0.79 0.50
N TYR A 76 2.06 -0.80 1.81
CA TYR A 76 1.40 0.09 2.77
C TYR A 76 2.40 1.03 3.44
N ASP A 77 3.52 0.50 3.92
CA ASP A 77 4.48 1.26 4.70
C ASP A 77 5.90 0.67 4.64
N TRP A 78 6.86 1.50 4.23
CA TRP A 78 8.27 1.10 4.10
C TRP A 78 8.92 0.75 5.44
N THR A 79 8.54 1.44 6.52
CA THR A 79 9.10 1.21 7.86
C THR A 79 8.61 -0.12 8.43
N GLN A 80 7.32 -0.41 8.31
CA GLN A 80 6.73 -1.68 8.72
C GLN A 80 7.32 -2.85 7.92
N TYR A 81 7.50 -2.67 6.61
CA TYR A 81 8.22 -3.61 5.76
C TYR A 81 9.62 -3.92 6.28
N ARG A 82 10.45 -2.88 6.47
CA ARG A 82 11.83 -3.02 6.96
C ARG A 82 11.89 -3.66 8.35
N ASN A 83 11.01 -3.23 9.26
CA ASN A 83 10.94 -3.78 10.62
C ASN A 83 10.49 -5.24 10.63
N CYS A 84 9.57 -5.65 9.74
CA CYS A 84 9.21 -7.04 9.57
C CYS A 84 10.39 -7.88 9.09
N ARG A 85 11.14 -7.39 8.09
CA ARG A 85 12.34 -8.09 7.59
C ARG A 85 13.35 -8.30 8.71
N TYR A 86 13.52 -7.30 9.57
CA TYR A 86 14.36 -7.42 10.76
C TYR A 86 13.81 -8.43 11.78
N TYR A 87 12.52 -8.35 12.13
CA TYR A 87 11.86 -9.29 13.03
C TYR A 87 12.01 -10.73 12.57
N HIS A 88 11.74 -10.99 11.29
CA HIS A 88 11.88 -12.32 10.69
C HIS A 88 13.33 -12.81 10.70
N ARG A 89 14.31 -11.93 10.44
CA ARG A 89 15.73 -12.29 10.54
C ARG A 89 16.12 -12.67 11.98
N TYR A 90 15.60 -11.96 12.97
CA TYR A 90 15.95 -12.16 14.39
C TYR A 90 15.28 -13.41 14.99
N TYR A 91 13.98 -13.61 14.74
CA TYR A 91 13.21 -14.71 15.35
C TYR A 91 13.01 -15.93 14.45
N GLY A 92 13.26 -15.82 13.14
CA GLY A 92 12.97 -16.89 12.18
C GLY A 92 11.48 -17.15 11.93
N ARG A 93 10.61 -16.21 12.33
CA ARG A 93 9.15 -16.29 12.17
C ARG A 93 8.55 -14.92 11.82
N TYR A 94 7.36 -14.92 11.24
CA TYR A 94 6.59 -13.69 11.02
C TYR A 94 5.79 -13.28 12.26
N TYR A 95 5.11 -12.12 12.20
CA TYR A 95 4.22 -11.70 13.28
C TYR A 95 3.01 -12.63 13.40
N TYR A 96 2.52 -12.82 14.63
CA TYR A 96 1.38 -13.67 14.97
C TYR A 96 0.12 -12.84 15.26
#